data_AF-A0AAN8K2D6-F1
#
_entry.id   AF-A0AAN8K2D6-F1
#
_cell.length_a   1.000
_cell.length_b   1.000
_cell.length_c   1.000
_cell.angle_alpha   90.00
_cell.angle_beta   90.00
_cell.angle_gamma   90.00
#
_symmetry.space_group_name_H-M   'P 1'
#
loop_
_entity.id
_entity.type
_entity.pdbx_description
1 polymer ?
#
loop_
_entity_poly.entity_id
_entity_poly.type
_entity_poly.pdbx_seq_one_letter_code
_entity_poly.pdbx_strand_id
1 'polypeptide(L)'
;MYGAQGFSVLGFPCNQFDLLEPGNNGTEILNGVKYVRPGGGFVPNFQMFTKIEVNGANEEPLYTYLKKYCPQTSNTFQSDLHYAPLRVGDVNWNYETFLVNRQGKAMKRYDPDTNPLDLKSDIENMLKMKGSPSRKLEKKRMWQQKRIEKNTIEIIY
;
A
#
# COMPACT_ATOMS: atom_id res chain seq x y z
N MET A 1 9.46 -16.21 -2.81
CA MET A 1 8.33 -15.27 -2.92
C MET A 1 7.18 -15.76 -2.05
N TYR A 2 6.50 -14.86 -1.32
CA TYR A 2 5.48 -15.22 -0.33
C TYR A 2 4.05 -15.34 -0.89
N GLY A 3 3.84 -15.15 -2.20
CA GLY A 3 2.51 -15.17 -2.83
C GLY A 3 1.64 -16.38 -2.45
N ALA A 4 2.21 -17.59 -2.56
CA ALA A 4 1.54 -18.83 -2.19
C ALA A 4 1.22 -18.96 -0.68
N GLN A 5 1.83 -18.12 0.16
CA GLN A 5 1.61 -18.07 1.61
C GLN A 5 0.53 -17.05 2.01
N GLY A 6 -0.15 -16.43 1.05
CA GLY A 6 -1.18 -15.41 1.29
C GLY A 6 -0.55 -14.06 1.60
N PHE A 7 0.40 -13.63 0.75
CA PHE A 7 1.00 -12.30 0.77
C PHE A 7 0.88 -11.66 -0.61
N SER A 8 0.51 -10.38 -0.65
CA SER A 8 0.37 -9.61 -1.88
C SER A 8 1.02 -8.24 -1.72
N VAL A 9 1.46 -7.69 -2.86
CA VAL A 9 1.89 -6.30 -2.98
C VAL A 9 0.85 -5.59 -3.85
N LEU A 10 0.47 -4.40 -3.43
CA LEU A 10 -0.50 -3.53 -4.08
C LEU A 10 0.19 -2.19 -4.34
N GLY A 11 0.27 -1.78 -5.61
CA GLY A 11 0.88 -0.52 -6.01
C GLY A 11 -0.17 0.51 -6.43
N PHE A 12 -0.08 1.70 -5.84
CA PHE A 12 -0.96 2.84 -6.10
C PHE A 12 -0.14 4.00 -6.67
N PRO A 13 -0.14 4.18 -8.01
CA PRO A 13 0.53 5.32 -8.61
C PRO A 13 0.00 6.64 -8.04
N CYS A 14 0.89 7.58 -7.77
CA CYS A 14 0.55 8.89 -7.22
C CYS A 14 1.51 9.94 -7.80
N ASN A 15 0.97 11.11 -8.18
CA ASN A 15 1.75 12.18 -8.80
C ASN A 15 1.96 13.39 -7.88
N GLN A 16 1.69 13.26 -6.57
CA GLN A 16 1.72 14.39 -5.62
C GLN A 16 3.14 14.81 -5.20
N PHE A 17 4.15 13.99 -5.51
CA PHE A 17 5.54 14.13 -5.07
C PHE A 17 6.45 14.38 -6.27
N ASP A 18 6.90 15.64 -6.45
CA ASP A 18 7.74 16.11 -7.57
C ASP A 18 7.22 15.76 -8.98
N LEU A 19 5.92 15.48 -9.11
CA LEU A 19 5.30 15.08 -10.37
C LEU A 19 6.00 13.88 -11.05
N LEU A 20 6.53 12.94 -10.25
CA LEU A 20 7.32 11.80 -10.72
C LEU A 20 6.49 10.66 -11.35
N GLU A 21 5.16 10.78 -11.37
CA GLU A 21 4.22 9.83 -12.03
C GLU A 21 3.35 10.55 -13.08
N PRO A 22 3.96 11.08 -14.16
CA PRO A 22 3.28 11.94 -15.13
C PRO A 22 2.31 11.18 -16.05
N GLY A 23 2.37 9.84 -16.10
CA GLY A 23 1.49 9.04 -16.95
C GLY A 23 0.01 9.30 -16.64
N ASN A 24 -0.81 9.56 -17.67
CA ASN A 24 -2.22 9.92 -17.52
C ASN A 24 -3.12 8.72 -17.24
N ASN A 25 -2.71 7.52 -17.66
CA ASN A 25 -3.47 6.29 -17.51
C ASN A 25 -2.56 5.10 -17.25
N GLY A 26 -3.16 3.96 -16.88
CA GLY A 26 -2.42 2.74 -16.55
C GLY A 26 -1.53 2.22 -17.68
N THR A 27 -1.89 2.44 -18.95
CA THR A 27 -1.07 2.03 -20.10
C THR A 27 0.22 2.84 -20.19
N GLU A 28 0.15 4.17 -20.03
CA GLU A 28 1.34 5.01 -20.03
C GLU A 28 2.28 4.71 -18.85
N ILE A 29 1.71 4.50 -17.66
CA ILE A 29 2.48 4.13 -16.46
C ILE A 29 3.22 2.80 -16.70
N LEU A 30 2.51 1.77 -17.16
CA LEU A 30 3.12 0.47 -17.45
C LEU A 30 4.16 0.54 -18.58
N ASN A 31 3.95 1.38 -19.60
CA ASN A 31 4.93 1.60 -20.65
C ASN A 31 6.18 2.31 -20.12
N GLY A 32 6.04 3.30 -19.24
CA GLY A 32 7.17 3.96 -18.59
C GLY A 32 8.02 2.98 -17.80
N VAL A 33 7.38 2.13 -17.01
CA VAL A 33 8.03 1.06 -16.24
C VAL A 33 8.74 0.05 -17.16
N LYS A 34 8.07 -0.38 -18.23
CA LYS A 34 8.56 -1.43 -19.13
C LYS A 34 9.67 -0.98 -20.07
N TYR A 35 9.60 0.25 -20.57
CA TYR A 35 10.48 0.72 -21.64
C TYR A 35 11.42 1.86 -21.24
N VAL A 36 11.15 2.59 -20.17
CA VAL A 36 11.93 3.78 -19.78
C VAL A 36 12.72 3.54 -18.50
N ARG A 37 12.03 3.44 -17.35
CA ARG A 37 12.65 3.20 -16.04
C ARG A 37 11.71 2.38 -15.17
N PRO A 38 12.11 1.19 -14.70
CA PRO A 38 13.42 0.56 -14.86
C PRO A 38 13.77 0.15 -16.31
N GLY A 39 12.79 0.01 -17.20
CA GLY A 39 13.03 -0.35 -18.60
C GLY A 39 13.38 -1.83 -18.78
N GLY A 40 14.01 -2.17 -19.91
CA GLY A 40 14.50 -3.54 -20.17
C GLY A 40 13.41 -4.61 -20.29
N GLY A 41 12.17 -4.21 -20.55
CA GLY A 41 11.03 -5.14 -20.62
C GLY A 41 10.51 -5.56 -19.25
N PHE A 42 10.89 -4.86 -18.18
CA PHE A 42 10.40 -5.15 -16.82
C PHE A 42 8.87 -5.03 -16.74
N VAL A 43 8.24 -5.98 -16.06
CA VAL A 43 6.80 -6.00 -15.81
C VAL A 43 6.60 -6.26 -14.32
N PRO A 44 5.89 -5.38 -13.59
CA PRO A 44 5.51 -5.64 -12.21
C PRO A 44 4.76 -6.98 -12.09
N ASN A 45 5.18 -7.82 -11.15
CA ASN A 45 4.54 -9.10 -10.87
C ASN A 45 3.53 -9.02 -9.72
N PHE A 46 3.00 -7.83 -9.49
CA PHE A 46 2.06 -7.51 -8.43
C PHE A 46 0.96 -6.59 -8.98
N GLN A 47 -0.12 -6.42 -8.22
CA GLN A 47 -1.27 -5.67 -8.69
C GLN A 47 -0.98 -4.16 -8.64
N MET A 48 -1.10 -3.51 -9.80
CA MET A 48 -1.08 -2.06 -9.92
C MET A 48 -2.52 -1.54 -10.05
N PHE A 49 -2.85 -0.48 -9.34
CA PHE A 49 -4.16 0.18 -9.41
C PHE A 49 -4.11 1.42 -10.30
N THR A 50 -5.26 2.07 -10.45
CA THR A 50 -5.34 3.40 -11.08
C THR A 50 -4.58 4.43 -10.25
N LYS A 51 -4.14 5.50 -10.89
CA LYS A 51 -3.52 6.63 -10.22
C LYS A 51 -4.50 7.28 -9.25
N ILE A 52 -4.03 7.62 -8.05
CA ILE A 52 -4.85 8.20 -6.98
C ILE A 52 -4.10 9.36 -6.29
N GLU A 53 -4.82 10.11 -5.45
CA GLU A 53 -4.25 11.02 -4.47
C GLU A 53 -4.18 10.32 -3.10
N VAL A 54 -3.05 10.49 -2.40
CA VAL A 54 -2.81 9.87 -1.08
C VAL A 54 -2.86 10.88 0.05
N ASN A 55 -2.76 12.17 -0.28
CA ASN A 55 -2.83 13.31 0.62
C ASN A 55 -3.81 14.38 0.13
N GLY A 56 -4.13 15.32 1.02
CA GLY A 56 -4.94 16.50 0.69
C GLY A 56 -6.45 16.27 0.74
N ALA A 57 -7.20 17.13 0.06
CA ALA A 57 -8.66 17.14 0.09
C ALA A 57 -9.30 15.96 -0.65
N ASN A 58 -8.64 15.44 -1.70
CA ASN A 58 -9.16 14.34 -2.52
C ASN A 58 -8.44 13.02 -2.24
N GLU A 59 -7.75 12.89 -1.10
CA GLU A 59 -7.09 11.64 -0.75
C GLU A 59 -8.07 10.46 -0.73
N GLU A 60 -7.63 9.32 -1.24
CA GLU A 60 -8.43 8.10 -1.22
C GLU A 60 -8.71 7.66 0.23
N PRO A 61 -9.94 7.21 0.56
CA PRO A 61 -10.31 6.79 1.92
C PRO A 61 -9.41 5.68 2.49
N LEU A 62 -8.80 4.87 1.61
CA LEU A 62 -7.80 3.89 2.00
C LEU A 62 -6.59 4.55 2.67
N TYR A 63 -6.01 5.61 2.09
CA TYR A 63 -4.87 6.30 2.67
C TYR A 63 -5.26 7.10 3.92
N THR A 64 -6.48 7.63 3.99
CA THR A 64 -7.01 8.19 5.25
C THR A 64 -7.01 7.13 6.37
N TYR A 65 -7.46 5.91 6.07
CA TYR A 65 -7.44 4.80 7.03
C TYR A 65 -6.01 4.42 7.43
N LEU A 66 -5.11 4.24 6.46
CA LEU A 66 -3.73 3.82 6.72
C LEU A 66 -2.98 4.85 7.58
N LYS A 67 -3.03 6.13 7.21
CA LYS A 67 -2.40 7.24 7.94
C LYS A 67 -2.93 7.39 9.37
N LYS A 68 -4.22 7.09 9.58
CA LYS A 68 -4.83 7.15 10.92
C LYS A 68 -4.29 6.08 11.87
N TYR A 69 -4.01 4.88 11.37
CA TYR A 69 -3.63 3.73 12.22
C TYR A 69 -2.13 3.49 12.29
N CYS A 70 -1.34 4.08 11.40
CA CYS A 70 0.11 4.02 11.45
C CYS A 70 0.71 5.44 11.52
N PRO A 71 1.37 5.80 12.64
CA PRO A 71 2.01 7.10 12.81
C PRO A 71 2.98 7.42 11.68
N GLN A 72 3.16 8.72 11.40
CA GLN A 72 4.09 9.22 10.39
C GLN A 72 5.54 8.75 10.62
N THR A 73 6.28 8.58 9.52
CA THR A 73 7.70 8.23 9.56
C THR A 73 8.60 9.47 9.64
N SER A 74 8.07 10.63 9.24
CA SER A 74 8.74 11.93 9.23
C SER A 74 7.91 12.97 9.99
N ASN A 75 8.61 13.90 10.65
CA ASN A 75 8.01 15.08 11.30
C ASN A 75 8.15 16.36 10.45
N THR A 76 8.72 16.23 9.26
CA THR A 76 8.96 17.34 8.33
C THR A 76 8.25 17.06 7.02
N PHE A 77 7.74 18.12 6.40
CA PHE A 77 7.27 18.07 5.02
C PHE A 77 8.43 18.26 4.07
N GLN A 78 8.37 17.60 2.92
CA GLN A 78 9.25 17.91 1.80
C GLN A 78 8.88 19.27 1.19
N SER A 79 9.81 19.85 0.43
CA SER A 79 9.50 20.99 -0.44
C SER A 79 8.62 20.55 -1.61
N ASP A 80 7.93 21.51 -2.25
CA ASP A 80 7.22 21.32 -3.51
C ASP A 80 6.13 20.22 -3.51
N LEU A 81 5.28 20.24 -2.47
CA LEU A 81 4.13 19.36 -2.35
C LEU A 81 2.95 19.85 -3.21
N HIS A 82 2.45 18.98 -4.10
CA HIS A 82 1.38 19.31 -5.04
C HIS A 82 -0.01 18.91 -4.52
N TYR A 83 -0.33 19.28 -3.27
CA TYR A 83 -1.63 19.02 -2.65
C TYR A 83 -1.92 19.97 -1.49
N ALA A 84 -3.19 20.07 -1.12
CA ALA A 84 -3.65 20.81 0.04
C ALA A 84 -4.94 20.19 0.62
N PRO A 85 -5.23 20.38 1.92
CA PRO A 85 -4.37 20.98 2.93
C PRO A 85 -3.25 20.00 3.36
N LEU A 86 -2.15 20.54 3.88
CA LEU A 86 -1.10 19.76 4.55
C LEU A 86 -1.57 19.32 5.94
N ARG A 87 -1.30 18.06 6.31
CA ARG A 87 -1.66 17.49 7.61
C ARG A 87 -0.49 16.73 8.22
N VAL A 88 -0.35 16.84 9.54
CA VAL A 88 0.49 15.92 10.32
C VAL A 88 -0.04 14.50 10.07
N GLY A 89 0.84 13.57 9.71
CA GLY A 89 0.45 12.22 9.32
C GLY A 89 0.45 11.96 7.82
N ASP A 90 0.56 12.98 6.96
CA ASP A 90 0.58 12.80 5.50
C ASP A 90 1.70 11.87 5.03
N VAL A 91 1.47 11.23 3.88
CA VAL A 91 2.50 10.47 3.18
C VAL A 91 3.62 11.44 2.80
N ASN A 92 4.86 11.11 3.18
CA ASN A 92 5.99 12.02 3.09
C ASN A 92 6.63 12.02 1.69
N TRP A 93 6.66 10.86 1.02
CA TRP A 93 7.24 10.74 -0.32
C TRP A 93 6.74 9.49 -1.06
N ASN A 94 7.14 9.36 -2.33
CA ASN A 94 7.08 8.10 -3.07
C ASN A 94 7.77 6.99 -2.28
N TYR A 95 7.32 5.75 -2.42
CA TYR A 95 7.88 4.57 -1.73
C TYR A 95 7.60 4.44 -0.23
N GLU A 96 6.80 5.32 0.37
CA GLU A 96 6.29 5.08 1.71
C GLU A 96 5.35 3.87 1.75
N THR A 97 5.61 2.95 2.67
CA THR A 97 5.01 1.61 2.60
C THR A 97 4.16 1.31 3.83
N PHE A 98 3.01 0.67 3.65
CA PHE A 98 2.14 0.20 4.73
C PHE A 98 2.01 -1.32 4.71
N LEU A 99 2.12 -1.96 5.87
CA LEU A 99 1.88 -3.39 6.04
C LEU A 99 0.52 -3.61 6.70
N VAL A 100 -0.34 -4.36 6.02
CA VAL A 100 -1.71 -4.66 6.41
C VAL A 100 -1.86 -6.16 6.63
N ASN A 101 -2.47 -6.56 7.75
CA ASN A 101 -2.68 -7.98 8.05
C ASN A 101 -3.90 -8.57 7.34
N ARG A 102 -4.08 -9.89 7.48
CA ARG A 102 -5.19 -10.65 6.87
C ARG A 102 -6.60 -10.20 7.31
N GLN A 103 -6.70 -9.46 8.41
CA GLN A 103 -7.95 -8.89 8.91
C GLN A 103 -8.20 -7.47 8.38
N GLY A 104 -7.33 -6.96 7.51
CA GLY A 104 -7.40 -5.60 6.96
C GLY A 104 -6.94 -4.54 7.96
N LYS A 105 -6.23 -4.91 9.04
CA LYS A 105 -5.71 -3.94 10.00
C LYS A 105 -4.34 -3.44 9.55
N ALA A 106 -4.18 -2.12 9.48
CA ALA A 106 -2.87 -1.49 9.30
C ALA A 106 -1.98 -1.77 10.53
N MET A 107 -0.81 -2.36 10.29
CA MET A 107 0.07 -2.87 11.35
C MET A 107 1.33 -2.03 11.51
N LYS A 108 1.92 -1.58 10.39
CA LYS A 108 3.17 -0.83 10.39
C LYS A 108 3.27 0.04 9.13
N ARG A 109 3.98 1.15 9.26
CA ARG A 109 4.33 2.08 8.19
C ARG A 109 5.85 2.22 8.15
N TYR A 110 6.42 2.25 6.96
CA TYR A 110 7.86 2.29 6.72
C TYR A 110 8.20 3.50 5.90
N ASP A 111 9.31 4.14 6.27
CA ASP A 111 9.80 5.34 5.61
C ASP A 111 10.17 5.06 4.15
N PRO A 112 10.00 6.01 3.22
CA PRO A 112 10.44 5.91 1.82
C PRO A 112 11.83 5.31 1.60
N ASP A 113 12.78 5.61 2.48
CA ASP A 113 14.18 5.16 2.35
C ASP A 113 14.41 3.76 2.93
N THR A 114 13.38 3.12 3.49
CA THR A 114 13.48 1.76 4.04
C THR A 114 13.75 0.76 2.91
N ASN A 115 14.82 -0.04 3.04
CA ASN A 115 15.11 -1.07 2.06
C ASN A 115 13.97 -2.12 2.06
N PRO A 116 13.37 -2.46 0.91
CA PRO A 116 12.31 -3.47 0.83
C PRO A 116 12.68 -4.83 1.44
N LEU A 117 13.98 -5.19 1.45
CA LEU A 117 14.47 -6.43 2.07
C LEU A 117 14.37 -6.42 3.59
N ASP A 118 14.36 -5.26 4.24
CA ASP A 118 14.26 -5.14 5.70
C ASP A 118 12.86 -5.49 6.20
N LEU A 119 11.85 -5.36 5.35
CA LEU A 119 10.45 -5.74 5.64
C LEU A 119 10.29 -7.27 5.76
N LYS A 120 11.26 -8.05 5.29
CA LYS A 120 11.18 -9.52 5.25
C LYS A 120 10.82 -10.13 6.61
N SER A 121 11.47 -9.66 7.68
CA SER A 121 11.26 -10.20 9.02
C SER A 121 9.82 -9.95 9.51
N ASP A 122 9.31 -8.74 9.29
CA ASP A 122 7.95 -8.36 9.64
C ASP A 122 6.90 -9.13 8.82
N ILE A 123 7.14 -9.34 7.53
CA ILE A 123 6.28 -10.15 6.65
C ILE A 123 6.24 -11.61 7.14
N GLU A 124 7.40 -12.21 7.39
CA GLU A 124 7.50 -13.60 7.87
C GLU A 124 6.84 -13.79 9.23
N ASN A 125 7.01 -12.83 10.14
CA ASN A 125 6.35 -12.84 11.43
C ASN A 125 4.83 -12.78 11.28
N MET A 126 4.33 -11.91 10.40
CA MET A 126 2.90 -11.78 10.16
C MET A 126 2.30 -13.01 9.48
N LEU A 127 3.04 -13.67 8.58
CA LEU A 127 2.62 -14.93 7.96
C LEU A 127 2.53 -16.08 8.97
N LYS A 128 3.39 -16.10 9.98
CA LYS A 128 3.38 -17.09 11.08
C LYS A 128 2.25 -16.85 12.09
N MET A 129 1.82 -15.60 12.26
CA MET A 129 0.70 -15.26 13.14
C MET A 129 -0.60 -15.88 12.59
N LYS A 130 -0.98 -17.05 13.12
CA LYS A 130 -2.30 -17.65 12.87
C LYS A 130 -3.35 -16.64 13.33
N GLY A 131 -4.25 -16.26 12.42
CA GLY A 131 -5.38 -15.40 12.77
C GLY A 131 -6.12 -15.98 13.96
N SER A 132 -6.07 -15.29 15.10
CA SER A 132 -6.95 -15.62 16.21
C SER A 132 -8.39 -15.51 15.71
N PRO A 133 -9.25 -16.53 15.91
CA PRO A 133 -10.65 -16.41 15.54
C PRO A 133 -11.22 -15.18 16.25
N SER A 134 -11.65 -14.18 15.49
CA SER A 134 -12.39 -13.06 16.06
C SER A 134 -13.60 -13.63 16.78
N ARG A 135 -13.67 -13.48 18.11
CA ARG A 135 -14.75 -13.99 18.99
C ARG A 135 -16.16 -13.58 18.54
N LYS A 136 -16.29 -12.65 17.58
CA LYS A 136 -17.57 -12.21 17.01
C LYS A 136 -18.12 -13.11 15.89
N LEU A 137 -17.32 -14.02 15.30
CA LEU A 137 -17.75 -14.80 14.13
C LEU A 137 -18.39 -16.15 14.45
N GLU A 138 -18.41 -16.57 15.71
CA GLU A 138 -18.92 -17.90 16.10
C GLU A 138 -20.46 -17.95 16.30
N LYS A 139 -21.15 -16.81 16.12
CA LYS A 139 -22.63 -16.73 16.20
C LYS A 139 -23.36 -16.45 14.90
N LYS A 140 -22.68 -16.42 13.74
CA LYS A 140 -23.36 -16.25 12.44
C LYS A 140 -22.74 -17.16 11.36
N ARG A 141 -22.92 -18.47 11.51
CA ARG A 141 -22.98 -19.39 10.38
C ARG A 141 -24.45 -19.56 9.99
N MET A 142 -24.93 -18.75 9.06
CA MET A 142 -26.08 -19.08 8.19
C MET A 142 -26.22 -17.96 7.15
N TRP A 143 -26.33 -18.36 5.87
CA TRP A 143 -26.55 -17.59 4.63
C TRP A 143 -25.33 -17.16 3.80
N GLN A 144 -24.97 -18.06 2.88
CA GLN A 144 -24.64 -17.93 1.45
C GLN A 144 -23.91 -16.71 0.83
N GLN A 145 -22.91 -17.06 0.00
CA GLN A 145 -22.56 -16.53 -1.33
C GLN A 145 -21.94 -15.11 -1.48
N LYS A 146 -20.62 -15.03 -1.29
CA LYS A 146 -19.60 -14.53 -2.24
C LYS A 146 -18.29 -14.39 -1.47
N ARG A 147 -17.49 -15.45 -1.53
CA ARG A 147 -16.20 -15.54 -0.85
C ARG A 147 -15.17 -14.75 -1.65
N ILE A 148 -15.04 -13.46 -1.36
CA ILE A 148 -13.82 -12.70 -1.70
C ILE A 148 -12.72 -13.25 -0.80
N GLU A 149 -11.57 -13.57 -1.38
CA GLU A 149 -10.37 -14.10 -0.75
C GLU A 149 -9.75 -13.10 0.25
N LYS A 150 -10.42 -12.84 1.38
CA LYS A 150 -9.95 -11.94 2.43
C LYS A 150 -9.07 -12.66 3.44
N ASN A 151 -7.92 -13.19 2.99
CA ASN A 151 -6.95 -13.80 3.89
C ASN A 151 -5.50 -13.55 3.47
N THR A 152 -5.23 -12.35 2.98
CA THR A 152 -3.94 -11.96 2.41
C THR A 152 -3.32 -10.85 3.24
N ILE A 153 -2.01 -10.94 3.47
CA ILE A 153 -1.20 -9.84 4.02
C ILE A 153 -0.82 -8.95 2.85
N GLU A 154 -1.01 -7.65 2.98
CA GLU A 154 -0.82 -6.70 1.90
C GLU A 154 0.29 -5.72 2.26
N ILE A 155 1.21 -5.50 1.32
CA ILE A 155 2.02 -4.28 1.28
C ILE A 155 1.34 -3.30 0.33
N ILE A 156 1.05 -2.11 0.84
CA ILE A 156 0.51 -0.99 0.08
C ILE A 156 1.64 0.00 -0.11
N TYR A 157 1.95 0.23 -1.38
CA TYR A 157 2.91 1.19 -1.90
C TYR A 157 2.14 2.32 -2.59
#